data_AF-A0A193LJY4-F1
#
_entry.id   AF-A0A193LJY4-F1
#
_cell.length_a   1.000
_cell.length_b   1.000
_cell.length_c   1.000
_cell.angle_alpha   90.00
_cell.angle_beta   90.00
_cell.angle_gamma   90.00
#
_symmetry.space_group_name_H-M   'P 1'
#
loop_
_entity.id
_entity.type
_entity.pdbx_description
1 polymer ?
#
loop_
_entity_poly.entity_id
_entity_poly.type
_entity_poly.pdbx_seq_one_letter_code
_entity_poly.pdbx_strand_id
1 'polypeptide(L)'
;MLRFARPISFLAIAFLFGLTACQPGDATSVPVASDSQPASAPKRPTTAGVDDIFADIAADAPGASVIVMKDGEIVHRADYGLANLDYGIPINSNTVFDIASISKQFGGMAALLLEADGALDLDADVRDYVPELPDFGYTITARHLLHHTSGIRDWPHVMMLAGVEYGDVISYEKILRMLFQQEAINFPPGSEYAYSNTGYNLLSLIIERTSGMTFREFTNERIFKPLGMTSTHFSDNSNEVIANRAESYQPVESGAPSGQYQRAVNQLTALASSSLHTTIDDFGLWMKNFESAQLGGQAIVERMTEQGVLTNGETIAYANGLAVGEYRDLVTHGHGGSWAGFRTNYLRFPDHGISIAVFCNFADCDPARRVRKVSEVFLGNLMGPPPPEQEAEPEKIHPILSEAELTAFNGSYRSAELDSTYRVFVRDGQLIAEHWRNAPAVLTPVAEDLFEGDQNWFPEVRFRRDDNGHVTALLVAGSRVRDLVFERMAADQ
;
A
#
# COMPACT_ATOMS: atom_id res chain seq x y z
N MET A 1 -48.87 -37.33 -23.16
CA MET A 1 -49.45 -37.87 -24.41
C MET A 1 -48.94 -37.03 -25.58
N LEU A 2 -48.33 -37.70 -26.59
CA LEU A 2 -48.15 -37.33 -28.02
C LEU A 2 -48.02 -35.82 -28.38
N ARG A 3 -47.10 -35.32 -29.22
CA ARG A 3 -46.25 -35.91 -30.27
C ARG A 3 -45.41 -34.80 -30.93
N PHE A 4 -44.29 -35.24 -31.51
CA PHE A 4 -43.56 -34.78 -32.71
C PHE A 4 -42.70 -33.50 -32.78
N ALA A 5 -41.49 -33.81 -33.25
CA ALA A 5 -40.33 -33.01 -33.58
C ALA A 5 -40.44 -32.24 -34.90
N ARG A 6 -39.58 -31.22 -35.05
CA ARG A 6 -39.07 -30.74 -36.34
C ARG A 6 -37.55 -30.49 -36.24
N PRO A 7 -36.77 -30.81 -37.29
CA PRO A 7 -35.31 -30.69 -37.30
C PRO A 7 -34.84 -29.29 -37.72
N ILE A 8 -33.69 -28.86 -37.20
CA ILE A 8 -32.94 -27.69 -37.67
C ILE A 8 -31.98 -28.16 -38.77
N SER A 9 -32.16 -27.65 -39.98
CA SER A 9 -31.30 -27.90 -41.14
C SER A 9 -29.98 -27.14 -41.02
N PHE A 10 -28.87 -27.86 -41.17
CA PHE A 10 -27.54 -27.29 -41.44
C PHE A 10 -27.53 -26.75 -42.88
N LEU A 11 -27.23 -25.45 -43.04
CA LEU A 11 -26.89 -24.86 -44.33
C LEU A 11 -25.38 -24.59 -44.36
N ALA A 12 -24.65 -25.43 -45.09
CA ALA A 12 -23.25 -25.21 -45.42
C ALA A 12 -23.17 -24.14 -46.52
N ILE A 13 -22.55 -23.00 -46.23
CA ILE A 13 -22.20 -21.99 -47.22
C ILE A 13 -20.76 -22.25 -47.67
N ALA A 14 -20.62 -22.77 -48.88
CA ALA A 14 -19.35 -22.89 -49.59
C ALA A 14 -18.92 -21.51 -50.10
N PHE A 15 -17.76 -21.02 -49.68
CA PHE A 15 -17.11 -19.87 -50.30
C PHE A 15 -16.36 -20.32 -51.56
N LEU A 16 -16.84 -19.86 -52.73
CA LEU A 16 -16.10 -19.93 -53.99
C LEU A 16 -14.91 -18.96 -53.94
N PHE A 17 -13.70 -19.49 -54.11
CA PHE A 17 -12.50 -18.71 -54.40
C PHE A 17 -12.57 -18.17 -55.84
N GLY A 18 -12.85 -16.87 -55.98
CA GLY A 18 -12.65 -16.13 -57.23
C GLY A 18 -11.22 -15.60 -57.32
N LEU A 19 -10.36 -16.29 -58.06
CA LEU A 19 -9.03 -15.80 -58.45
C LEU A 19 -9.21 -14.64 -59.44
N THR A 20 -8.99 -13.41 -58.98
CA THR A 20 -8.85 -12.24 -59.85
C THR A 20 -7.37 -11.87 -59.92
N ALA A 21 -6.79 -11.98 -61.12
CA ALA A 21 -5.40 -11.60 -61.37
C ALA A 21 -5.28 -10.07 -61.39
N CYS A 22 -4.54 -9.49 -60.44
CA CYS A 22 -4.11 -8.09 -60.50
C CYS A 22 -2.82 -8.01 -61.34
N GLN A 23 -2.86 -7.18 -62.39
CA GLN A 23 -1.67 -6.74 -63.12
C GLN A 23 -0.87 -5.72 -62.27
N PRO A 24 0.47 -5.65 -62.41
CA PRO A 24 1.27 -4.66 -61.72
C PRO A 24 1.10 -3.27 -62.37
N GLY A 25 0.52 -2.33 -61.62
CA GLY A 25 0.47 -0.92 -61.97
C GLY A 25 1.71 -0.18 -61.46
N ASP A 26 2.20 0.75 -62.28
CA ASP A 26 3.40 1.57 -62.05
C ASP A 26 3.38 2.29 -60.70
N ALA A 27 4.46 2.09 -59.93
CA ALA A 27 4.71 2.76 -58.67
C ALA A 27 5.05 4.24 -58.92
N THR A 28 4.08 5.12 -58.69
CA THR A 28 4.34 6.55 -58.50
C THR A 28 4.78 6.75 -57.05
N SER A 29 6.03 7.20 -56.85
CA SER A 29 6.61 7.45 -55.54
C SER A 29 5.90 8.61 -54.86
N VAL A 30 5.12 8.31 -53.82
CA VAL A 30 4.66 9.29 -52.84
C VAL A 30 5.90 9.84 -52.12
N PRO A 31 6.10 11.16 -52.03
CA PRO A 31 7.23 11.72 -51.31
C PRO A 31 7.07 11.40 -49.83
N VAL A 32 8.04 10.64 -49.29
CA VAL A 32 8.18 10.42 -47.86
C VAL A 32 8.41 11.78 -47.22
N ALA A 33 7.49 12.18 -46.34
CA ALA A 33 7.65 13.36 -45.51
C ALA A 33 8.97 13.26 -44.75
N SER A 34 9.83 14.27 -44.92
CA SER A 34 11.11 14.39 -44.24
C SER A 34 10.94 14.23 -42.73
N ASP A 35 11.80 13.41 -42.13
CA ASP A 35 12.01 13.30 -40.68
C ASP A 35 12.02 14.69 -40.04
N SER A 36 10.88 15.06 -39.44
CA SER A 36 10.91 16.07 -38.40
C SER A 36 11.48 15.38 -37.17
N GLN A 37 12.73 15.72 -36.83
CA GLN A 37 13.30 15.31 -35.55
C GLN A 37 12.29 15.66 -34.45
N PRO A 38 11.96 14.73 -33.53
CA PRO A 38 11.14 15.08 -32.39
C PRO A 38 11.80 16.25 -31.69
N ALA A 39 11.04 17.33 -31.47
CA ALA A 39 11.51 18.48 -30.73
C ALA A 39 12.14 17.99 -29.42
N SER A 40 13.38 18.42 -29.14
CA SER A 40 14.09 18.05 -27.93
C SER A 40 13.18 18.33 -26.74
N ALA A 41 12.88 17.32 -25.92
CA ALA A 41 12.11 17.49 -24.70
C ALA A 41 12.72 18.65 -23.89
N PRO A 42 11.89 19.54 -23.30
CA PRO A 42 12.39 20.67 -22.53
C PRO A 42 13.38 20.16 -21.48
N LYS A 43 14.55 20.81 -21.41
CA LYS A 43 15.60 20.42 -20.47
C LYS A 43 15.07 20.59 -19.05
N ARG A 44 14.94 19.48 -18.33
CA ARG A 44 14.43 19.46 -16.95
C ARG A 44 15.44 20.14 -16.00
N PRO A 45 14.97 20.81 -14.94
CA PRO A 45 15.85 21.37 -13.92
C PRO A 45 16.70 20.27 -13.27
N THR A 46 17.98 20.55 -13.07
CA THR A 46 18.91 19.66 -12.37
C THR A 46 19.66 20.43 -11.30
N THR A 47 20.05 19.72 -10.24
CA THR A 47 20.82 20.24 -9.11
C THR A 47 21.99 19.31 -8.89
N ALA A 48 23.21 19.86 -8.76
CA ALA A 48 24.43 19.08 -8.58
C ALA A 48 24.37 18.24 -7.30
N GLY A 49 24.91 17.01 -7.34
CA GLY A 49 24.96 16.07 -6.21
C GLY A 49 23.70 15.22 -6.03
N VAL A 50 22.56 15.60 -6.63
CA VAL A 50 21.33 14.78 -6.55
C VAL A 50 21.47 13.49 -7.35
N ASP A 51 22.00 13.54 -8.58
CA ASP A 51 22.15 12.36 -9.44
C ASP A 51 23.07 11.30 -8.83
N ASP A 52 24.08 11.70 -8.04
CA ASP A 52 25.01 10.79 -7.36
C ASP A 52 24.31 9.90 -6.33
N ILE A 53 23.16 10.32 -5.80
CA ILE A 53 22.36 9.55 -4.85
C ILE A 53 21.68 8.35 -5.53
N PHE A 54 21.54 8.39 -6.86
CA PHE A 54 20.88 7.38 -7.68
C PHE A 54 21.83 6.60 -8.59
N ALA A 55 23.14 6.85 -8.50
CA ALA A 55 24.16 6.22 -9.34
C ALA A 55 24.27 4.70 -9.15
N ASP A 56 23.65 4.14 -8.10
CA ASP A 56 23.55 2.70 -7.86
C ASP A 56 22.49 2.01 -8.74
N ILE A 57 21.60 2.77 -9.38
CA ILE A 57 20.57 2.24 -10.28
C ILE A 57 21.16 2.09 -11.69
N ALA A 58 21.36 0.84 -12.11
CA ALA A 58 21.82 0.54 -13.46
C ALA A 58 20.75 0.91 -14.53
N ALA A 59 21.20 1.30 -15.72
CA ALA A 59 20.32 1.74 -16.80
C ALA A 59 19.40 0.64 -17.33
N ASP A 60 19.77 -0.63 -17.17
CA ASP A 60 19.05 -1.83 -17.58
C ASP A 60 18.35 -2.58 -16.43
N ALA A 61 18.31 -1.97 -15.24
CA ALA A 61 17.59 -2.48 -14.08
C ALA A 61 16.24 -1.76 -13.89
N PRO A 62 15.34 -2.26 -13.02
CA PRO A 62 14.25 -1.44 -12.49
C PRO A 62 14.80 -0.15 -11.88
N GLY A 63 13.97 0.87 -11.77
CA GLY A 63 14.48 2.19 -11.51
C GLY A 63 13.58 3.10 -10.68
N ALA A 64 13.90 4.39 -10.74
CA ALA A 64 13.32 5.39 -9.88
C ALA A 64 13.06 6.72 -10.62
N SER A 65 12.05 7.44 -10.14
CA SER A 65 11.80 8.84 -10.46
C SER A 65 11.98 9.70 -9.23
N VAL A 66 12.63 10.85 -9.37
CA VAL A 66 12.77 11.86 -8.30
C VAL A 66 12.31 13.23 -8.78
N ILE A 67 11.60 13.95 -7.91
CA ILE A 67 11.26 15.37 -8.07
C ILE A 67 11.58 16.12 -6.77
N VAL A 68 12.16 17.31 -6.92
CA VAL A 68 12.42 18.24 -5.81
C VAL A 68 11.79 19.58 -6.14
N MET A 69 11.02 20.10 -5.20
CA MET A 69 10.44 21.43 -5.25
C MET A 69 11.02 22.32 -4.16
N LYS A 70 11.27 23.58 -4.52
CA LYS A 70 11.62 24.67 -3.61
C LYS A 70 10.64 25.82 -3.85
N ASP A 71 9.95 26.25 -2.79
CA ASP A 71 9.03 27.40 -2.80
C ASP A 71 8.00 27.33 -3.95
N GLY A 72 7.46 26.13 -4.20
CA GLY A 72 6.45 25.88 -5.23
C GLY A 72 6.98 25.67 -6.66
N GLU A 73 8.31 25.70 -6.86
CA GLU A 73 8.97 25.54 -8.16
C GLU A 73 9.85 24.28 -8.21
N ILE A 74 9.88 23.60 -9.37
CA ILE A 74 10.70 22.39 -9.56
C ILE A 74 12.17 22.79 -9.72
N VAL A 75 13.03 22.32 -8.82
CA VAL A 75 14.49 22.60 -8.84
C VAL A 75 15.33 21.39 -9.25
N HIS A 76 14.77 20.18 -9.16
CA HIS A 76 15.40 18.98 -9.69
C HIS A 76 14.34 17.98 -10.17
N ARG A 77 14.54 17.38 -11.34
CA ARG A 77 13.69 16.30 -11.87
C ARG A 77 14.49 15.32 -12.73
N ALA A 78 14.57 14.06 -12.28
CA ALA A 78 15.33 13.01 -12.97
C ALA A 78 14.69 11.61 -12.88
N ASP A 79 14.94 10.80 -13.90
CA ASP A 79 14.48 9.41 -14.02
C ASP A 79 15.69 8.50 -14.24
N TYR A 80 15.67 7.32 -13.63
CA TYR A 80 16.74 6.33 -13.71
C TYR A 80 16.13 4.95 -13.95
N GLY A 81 16.83 4.07 -14.69
CA GLY A 81 16.42 2.69 -14.96
C GLY A 81 15.15 2.55 -15.81
N LEU A 82 14.54 1.37 -15.73
CA LEU A 82 13.47 0.91 -16.61
C LEU A 82 12.13 0.80 -15.89
N ALA A 83 11.08 1.27 -16.57
CA ALA A 83 9.69 1.08 -16.18
C ALA A 83 9.24 -0.35 -16.49
N ASN A 84 9.79 -0.97 -17.53
CA ASN A 84 9.52 -2.34 -17.92
C ASN A 84 10.77 -3.03 -18.49
N LEU A 85 11.18 -4.11 -17.85
CA LEU A 85 12.33 -4.94 -18.23
C LEU A 85 12.08 -5.82 -19.46
N ASP A 86 10.85 -6.28 -19.70
CA ASP A 86 10.56 -7.17 -20.83
C ASP A 86 10.82 -6.50 -22.18
N TYR A 87 10.57 -5.19 -22.24
CA TYR A 87 10.64 -4.38 -23.45
C TYR A 87 11.74 -3.31 -23.41
N GLY A 88 12.49 -3.21 -22.31
CA GLY A 88 13.54 -2.19 -22.15
C GLY A 88 12.99 -0.76 -22.16
N ILE A 89 11.78 -0.54 -21.60
CA ILE A 89 11.13 0.78 -21.61
C ILE A 89 11.70 1.63 -20.47
N PRO A 90 12.36 2.77 -20.75
CA PRO A 90 12.92 3.63 -19.72
C PRO A 90 11.83 4.39 -18.95
N ILE A 91 12.10 4.67 -17.67
CA ILE A 91 11.27 5.58 -16.87
C ILE A 91 11.33 6.99 -17.47
N ASN A 92 10.18 7.66 -17.52
CA ASN A 92 10.05 9.03 -18.02
C ASN A 92 8.86 9.76 -17.34
N SER A 93 8.58 11.01 -17.74
CA SER A 93 7.50 11.85 -17.18
C SER A 93 6.10 11.23 -17.24
N ASN A 94 5.85 10.33 -18.19
CA ASN A 94 4.55 9.69 -18.36
C ASN A 94 4.45 8.35 -17.62
N THR A 95 5.52 7.89 -16.96
CA THR A 95 5.52 6.61 -16.26
C THR A 95 4.62 6.67 -15.04
N VAL A 96 3.63 5.78 -15.00
CA VAL A 96 2.64 5.69 -13.92
C VAL A 96 3.07 4.64 -12.90
N PHE A 97 3.21 5.06 -11.64
CA PHE A 97 3.55 4.21 -10.51
C PHE A 97 2.33 4.02 -9.60
N ASP A 98 2.23 2.86 -8.95
CA ASP A 98 1.40 2.71 -7.74
C ASP A 98 2.16 3.28 -6.56
N ILE A 99 1.64 4.36 -5.96
CA ILE A 99 2.34 5.05 -4.86
C ILE A 99 2.01 4.48 -3.48
N ALA A 100 1.25 3.39 -3.43
CA ALA A 100 0.85 2.69 -2.22
C ALA A 100 0.32 3.66 -1.16
N SER A 101 0.79 3.56 0.08
CA SER A 101 0.25 4.31 1.22
C SER A 101 0.42 5.83 1.20
N ILE A 102 1.19 6.40 0.26
CA ILE A 102 1.18 7.86 0.03
C ILE A 102 -0.25 8.33 -0.34
N SER A 103 -1.06 7.43 -0.92
CA SER A 103 -2.44 7.70 -1.31
C SER A 103 -3.36 8.16 -0.15
N LYS A 104 -3.00 7.87 1.10
CA LYS A 104 -3.78 8.27 2.29
C LYS A 104 -4.00 9.77 2.38
N GLN A 105 -3.04 10.57 1.93
CA GLN A 105 -3.16 12.03 1.90
C GLN A 105 -4.38 12.49 1.07
N PHE A 106 -4.72 11.75 0.02
CA PHE A 106 -5.87 12.06 -0.84
C PHE A 106 -7.18 11.62 -0.19
N GLY A 107 -7.18 10.52 0.58
CA GLY A 107 -8.31 10.14 1.44
C GLY A 107 -8.58 11.17 2.53
N GLY A 108 -7.51 11.67 3.18
CA GLY A 108 -7.59 12.75 4.16
C GLY A 108 -8.17 14.04 3.58
N MET A 109 -7.61 14.50 2.46
CA MET A 109 -8.12 15.68 1.74
C MET A 109 -9.58 15.52 1.33
N ALA A 110 -9.98 14.35 0.84
CA ALA A 110 -11.37 14.09 0.45
C ALA A 110 -12.34 14.21 1.64
N ALA A 111 -11.96 13.68 2.80
CA ALA A 111 -12.76 13.80 4.02
C ALA A 111 -12.88 15.25 4.49
N LEU A 112 -11.77 16.00 4.50
CA LEU A 112 -11.75 17.42 4.89
C LEU A 112 -12.57 18.31 3.94
N LEU A 113 -12.55 18.01 2.63
CA LEU A 113 -13.38 18.71 1.66
C LEU A 113 -14.87 18.47 1.91
N LEU A 114 -15.27 17.23 2.20
CA LEU A 114 -16.67 16.91 2.51
C LEU A 114 -17.14 17.51 3.83
N GLU A 115 -16.28 17.56 4.84
CA GLU A 115 -16.60 18.23 6.10
C GLU A 115 -16.76 19.74 5.89
N ALA A 116 -15.90 20.37 5.09
CA ALA A 116 -16.05 21.78 4.74
C ALA A 116 -17.35 22.06 3.94
N ASP A 117 -17.81 21.11 3.13
CA ASP A 117 -19.10 21.16 2.45
C ASP A 117 -20.30 20.92 3.40
N GLY A 118 -20.05 20.48 4.64
CA GLY A 118 -21.08 20.07 5.61
C GLY A 118 -21.72 18.71 5.30
N ALA A 119 -21.11 17.92 4.41
CA ALA A 119 -21.61 16.61 3.97
C ALA A 119 -21.10 15.45 4.85
N LEU A 120 -20.00 15.64 5.58
CA LEU A 120 -19.41 14.67 6.49
C LEU A 120 -19.13 15.34 7.84
N ASP A 121 -19.72 14.83 8.92
CA ASP A 121 -19.28 15.13 10.28
C ASP A 121 -18.18 14.14 10.69
N LEU A 122 -16.97 14.63 10.94
CA LEU A 122 -15.83 13.79 11.32
C LEU A 122 -15.95 13.17 12.71
N ASP A 123 -16.83 13.71 13.55
CA ASP A 123 -17.05 13.29 14.94
C ASP A 123 -18.34 12.48 15.12
N ALA A 124 -19.16 12.35 14.08
CA ALA A 124 -20.29 11.44 14.05
C ALA A 124 -19.85 9.97 14.03
N ASP A 125 -20.74 9.08 14.48
CA ASP A 125 -20.50 7.64 14.40
C ASP A 125 -20.45 7.21 12.93
N VAL A 126 -19.42 6.47 12.53
CA VAL A 126 -19.27 5.96 11.17
C VAL A 126 -20.46 5.08 10.74
N ARG A 127 -21.17 4.48 11.70
CA ARG A 127 -22.37 3.67 11.46
C ARG A 127 -23.57 4.49 11.00
N ASP A 128 -23.57 5.81 11.21
CA ASP A 128 -24.59 6.70 10.62
C ASP A 128 -24.47 6.74 9.09
N TYR A 129 -23.27 6.49 8.54
CA TYR A 129 -23.00 6.42 7.11
C TYR A 129 -22.93 4.98 6.58
N VAL A 130 -22.50 4.03 7.43
CA VAL A 130 -22.31 2.61 7.09
C VAL A 130 -23.02 1.73 8.14
N PRO A 131 -24.37 1.64 8.11
CA PRO A 131 -25.14 0.94 9.14
C PRO A 131 -24.88 -0.58 9.18
N GLU A 132 -24.33 -1.15 8.11
CA GLU A 132 -23.91 -2.54 8.02
C GLU A 132 -22.58 -2.86 8.73
N LEU A 133 -21.82 -1.86 9.21
CA LEU A 133 -20.61 -2.09 9.99
C LEU A 133 -20.97 -2.75 11.35
N PRO A 134 -20.26 -3.83 11.77
CA PRO A 134 -20.50 -4.48 13.05
C PRO A 134 -20.45 -3.51 14.23
N ASP A 135 -21.30 -3.76 15.23
CA ASP A 135 -21.24 -3.05 16.49
C ASP A 135 -20.11 -3.62 17.35
N PHE A 136 -18.98 -2.93 17.36
CA PHE A 136 -17.83 -3.31 18.19
C PHE A 136 -17.99 -2.92 19.67
N GLY A 137 -19.13 -2.34 20.06
CA GLY A 137 -19.39 -1.84 21.41
C GLY A 137 -18.79 -0.45 21.68
N TYR A 138 -18.30 0.23 20.65
CA TYR A 138 -17.69 1.57 20.73
C TYR A 138 -18.13 2.44 19.57
N THR A 139 -18.24 3.75 19.82
CA THR A 139 -18.38 4.74 18.74
C THR A 139 -17.04 4.93 18.04
N ILE A 140 -17.03 4.65 16.74
CA ILE A 140 -15.90 4.92 15.85
C ILE A 140 -16.29 6.13 15.00
N THR A 141 -15.38 7.09 14.80
CA THR A 141 -15.64 8.31 14.02
C THR A 141 -14.69 8.37 12.83
N ALA A 142 -15.00 9.17 11.80
CA ALA A 142 -14.09 9.35 10.67
C ALA A 142 -12.76 9.98 11.11
N ARG A 143 -12.76 10.82 12.16
CA ARG A 143 -11.54 11.34 12.80
C ARG A 143 -10.65 10.22 13.34
N HIS A 144 -11.24 9.18 13.95
CA HIS A 144 -10.46 8.01 14.39
C HIS A 144 -9.81 7.26 13.22
N LEU A 145 -10.49 7.17 12.07
CA LEU A 145 -9.95 6.54 10.86
C LEU A 145 -8.77 7.34 10.28
N LEU A 146 -8.92 8.67 10.18
CA LEU A 146 -7.91 9.58 9.66
C LEU A 146 -6.60 9.54 10.46
N HIS A 147 -6.71 9.36 11.77
CA HIS A 147 -5.58 9.39 12.71
C HIS A 147 -5.07 8.02 13.15
N HIS A 148 -5.57 6.93 12.58
CA HIS A 148 -5.20 5.55 12.97
C HIS A 148 -5.43 5.25 14.46
N THR A 149 -6.53 5.76 15.01
CA THR A 149 -6.91 5.57 16.42
C THR A 149 -8.23 4.82 16.57
N SER A 150 -8.73 4.17 15.51
CA SER A 150 -10.02 3.47 15.52
C SER A 150 -10.00 2.09 16.20
N GLY A 151 -8.83 1.49 16.38
CA GLY A 151 -8.68 0.11 16.83
C GLY A 151 -8.98 -0.95 15.76
N ILE A 152 -9.53 -0.59 14.59
CA ILE A 152 -9.88 -1.56 13.54
C ILE A 152 -8.65 -2.32 13.05
N ARG A 153 -8.74 -3.66 13.00
CA ARG A 153 -7.64 -4.54 12.59
C ARG A 153 -7.27 -4.31 11.13
N ASP A 154 -5.96 -4.33 10.85
CA ASP A 154 -5.41 -4.03 9.52
C ASP A 154 -5.54 -5.22 8.56
N TRP A 155 -6.16 -4.99 7.39
CA TRP A 155 -6.49 -6.04 6.43
C TRP A 155 -5.29 -6.80 5.89
N PRO A 156 -4.10 -6.22 5.63
CA PRO A 156 -2.96 -6.99 5.13
C PRO A 156 -2.57 -8.07 6.13
N HIS A 157 -2.51 -7.73 7.42
CA HIS A 157 -2.16 -8.70 8.47
C HIS A 157 -3.24 -9.76 8.61
N VAL A 158 -4.51 -9.35 8.71
CA VAL A 158 -5.65 -10.28 8.84
C VAL A 158 -5.77 -11.23 7.65
N MET A 159 -5.64 -10.73 6.42
CA MET A 159 -5.73 -11.55 5.21
C MET A 159 -4.54 -12.48 5.04
N MET A 160 -3.32 -12.05 5.38
CA MET A 160 -2.16 -12.95 5.38
C MET A 160 -2.32 -14.08 6.39
N LEU A 161 -2.85 -13.80 7.58
CA LEU A 161 -3.24 -14.83 8.55
C LEU A 161 -4.28 -15.80 7.99
N ALA A 162 -5.19 -15.32 7.14
CA ALA A 162 -6.16 -16.17 6.45
C ALA A 162 -5.59 -16.95 5.25
N GLY A 163 -4.31 -16.78 4.93
CA GLY A 163 -3.66 -17.45 3.80
C GLY A 163 -3.75 -16.71 2.47
N VAL A 164 -4.04 -15.41 2.48
CA VAL A 164 -4.01 -14.57 1.28
C VAL A 164 -2.58 -14.05 1.09
N GLU A 165 -2.00 -14.34 -0.07
CA GLU A 165 -0.66 -13.90 -0.43
C GLU A 165 -0.69 -12.55 -1.15
N TYR A 166 0.41 -11.80 -1.14
CA TYR A 166 0.51 -10.49 -1.83
C TYR A 166 0.23 -10.57 -3.33
N GLY A 167 0.49 -11.73 -3.96
CA GLY A 167 0.25 -11.95 -5.39
C GLY A 167 -1.20 -12.31 -5.74
N ASP A 168 -2.06 -12.58 -4.77
CA ASP A 168 -3.48 -12.85 -5.00
C ASP A 168 -4.21 -11.59 -5.48
N VAL A 169 -5.36 -11.76 -6.14
CA VAL A 169 -6.31 -10.65 -6.35
C VAL A 169 -6.89 -10.24 -4.99
N ILE A 170 -6.48 -9.08 -4.49
CA ILE A 170 -7.03 -8.47 -3.28
C ILE A 170 -7.86 -7.26 -3.71
N SER A 171 -9.18 -7.47 -3.83
CA SER A 171 -10.08 -6.40 -4.26
C SER A 171 -10.64 -5.60 -3.09
N TYR A 172 -11.07 -4.37 -3.36
CA TYR A 172 -11.67 -3.49 -2.37
C TYR A 172 -12.88 -4.13 -1.68
N GLU A 173 -13.69 -4.88 -2.43
CA GLU A 173 -14.83 -5.61 -1.88
C GLU A 173 -14.41 -6.76 -0.95
N LYS A 174 -13.28 -7.42 -1.24
CA LYS A 174 -12.73 -8.44 -0.32
C LYS A 174 -12.23 -7.79 0.97
N ILE A 175 -11.61 -6.61 0.88
CA ILE A 175 -11.15 -5.84 2.05
C ILE A 175 -12.34 -5.42 2.91
N LEU A 176 -13.39 -4.86 2.31
CA LEU A 176 -14.61 -4.48 3.02
C LEU A 176 -15.34 -5.70 3.60
N ARG A 177 -15.40 -6.82 2.88
CA ARG A 177 -15.98 -8.07 3.41
C ARG A 177 -15.24 -8.56 4.65
N MET A 178 -13.91 -8.54 4.63
CA MET A 178 -13.10 -8.87 5.79
C MET A 178 -13.40 -7.93 6.96
N LEU A 179 -13.47 -6.61 6.71
CA LEU A 179 -13.84 -5.63 7.74
C LEU A 179 -15.19 -5.96 8.38
N PHE A 180 -16.21 -6.26 7.57
CA PHE A 180 -17.56 -6.57 8.07
C PHE A 180 -17.67 -7.94 8.76
N GLN A 181 -16.62 -8.78 8.68
CA GLN A 181 -16.55 -10.06 9.39
C GLN A 181 -15.78 -9.97 10.71
N GLN A 182 -15.09 -8.86 11.00
CA GLN A 182 -14.38 -8.70 12.27
C GLN A 182 -15.38 -8.74 13.43
N GLU A 183 -15.02 -9.48 14.48
CA GLU A 183 -15.84 -9.59 15.70
C GLU A 183 -15.35 -8.64 16.80
N ALA A 184 -14.12 -8.13 16.68
CA ALA A 184 -13.49 -7.26 17.66
C ALA A 184 -12.46 -6.32 17.02
N ILE A 185 -12.12 -5.27 17.77
CA ILE A 185 -11.07 -4.30 17.46
C ILE A 185 -9.91 -4.44 18.45
N ASN A 186 -8.74 -3.89 18.11
CA ASN A 186 -7.51 -4.00 18.90
C ASN A 186 -7.57 -3.27 20.24
N PHE A 187 -8.31 -2.16 20.33
CA PHE A 187 -8.41 -1.29 21.51
C PHE A 187 -9.59 -0.31 21.35
N PRO A 188 -10.07 0.31 22.45
CA PRO A 188 -11.09 1.35 22.40
C PRO A 188 -10.69 2.54 21.50
N PRO A 189 -11.58 3.05 20.63
CA PRO A 189 -11.24 4.16 19.75
C PRO A 189 -10.72 5.39 20.51
N GLY A 190 -9.63 5.97 20.01
CA GLY A 190 -8.95 7.13 20.60
C GLY A 190 -7.95 6.81 21.72
N SER A 191 -7.91 5.58 22.26
CA SER A 191 -7.02 5.27 23.39
C SER A 191 -5.56 5.02 22.98
N GLU A 192 -5.34 4.57 21.76
CA GLU A 192 -4.01 4.23 21.23
C GLU A 192 -3.90 4.59 19.74
N TYR A 193 -2.66 4.61 19.25
CA TYR A 193 -2.33 4.69 17.83
C TYR A 193 -1.92 3.32 17.30
N ALA A 194 -2.59 2.85 16.24
CA ALA A 194 -2.14 1.70 15.46
C ALA A 194 -2.54 1.87 13.99
N TYR A 195 -1.52 1.96 13.13
CA TYR A 195 -1.70 2.15 11.70
C TYR A 195 -2.63 1.09 11.08
N SER A 196 -3.68 1.54 10.40
CA SER A 196 -4.72 0.70 9.81
C SER A 196 -5.06 1.17 8.39
N ASN A 197 -4.75 0.34 7.40
CA ASN A 197 -5.23 0.51 6.03
C ASN A 197 -6.75 0.33 5.98
N THR A 198 -7.28 -0.64 6.72
CA THR A 198 -8.72 -0.90 6.82
C THR A 198 -9.50 0.35 7.22
N GLY A 199 -8.95 1.16 8.14
CA GLY A 199 -9.56 2.44 8.52
C GLY A 199 -9.71 3.40 7.34
N TYR A 200 -8.69 3.52 6.48
CA TYR A 200 -8.76 4.33 5.26
C TYR A 200 -9.69 3.72 4.20
N ASN A 201 -9.78 2.39 4.11
CA ASN A 201 -10.74 1.74 3.20
C ASN A 201 -12.20 1.96 3.65
N LEU A 202 -12.46 1.97 4.97
CA LEU A 202 -13.76 2.38 5.50
C LEU A 202 -14.02 3.86 5.22
N LEU A 203 -13.01 4.72 5.35
CA LEU A 203 -13.13 6.14 5.03
C LEU A 203 -13.52 6.36 3.56
N SER A 204 -12.95 5.62 2.60
CA SER A 204 -13.38 5.71 1.21
C SER A 204 -14.84 5.33 1.02
N LEU A 205 -15.33 4.30 1.72
CA LEU A 205 -16.75 3.92 1.67
C LEU A 205 -17.64 5.04 2.25
N ILE A 206 -17.25 5.67 3.35
CA ILE A 206 -17.98 6.81 3.93
C ILE A 206 -18.03 7.98 2.95
N ILE A 207 -16.93 8.28 2.27
CA ILE A 207 -16.86 9.31 1.22
C ILE A 207 -17.85 8.99 0.08
N GLU A 208 -17.95 7.73 -0.33
CA GLU A 208 -18.91 7.31 -1.36
C GLU A 208 -20.36 7.52 -0.90
N ARG A 209 -20.68 7.11 0.33
CA ARG A 209 -22.03 7.20 0.90
C ARG A 209 -22.49 8.65 1.08
N THR A 210 -21.59 9.53 1.51
CA THR A 210 -21.89 10.94 1.79
C THR A 210 -21.90 11.81 0.54
N SER A 211 -21.05 11.51 -0.45
CA SER A 211 -21.00 12.27 -1.70
C SER A 211 -21.95 11.78 -2.79
N GLY A 212 -22.34 10.50 -2.76
CA GLY A 212 -23.11 9.86 -3.83
C GLY A 212 -22.28 9.54 -5.09
N MET A 213 -20.96 9.69 -5.04
CA MET A 213 -20.01 9.37 -6.11
C MET A 213 -19.15 8.18 -5.70
N THR A 214 -18.63 7.39 -6.64
CA THR A 214 -17.55 6.44 -6.28
C THR A 214 -16.32 7.20 -5.78
N PHE A 215 -15.45 6.55 -5.00
CA PHE A 215 -14.26 7.22 -4.47
C PHE A 215 -13.30 7.66 -5.59
N ARG A 216 -13.20 6.87 -6.65
CA ARG A 216 -12.47 7.22 -7.88
C ARG A 216 -13.05 8.49 -8.52
N GLU A 217 -14.37 8.55 -8.72
CA GLU A 217 -15.02 9.72 -9.33
C GLU A 217 -14.89 10.96 -8.44
N PHE A 218 -15.11 10.83 -7.13
CA PHE A 218 -15.00 11.93 -6.19
C PHE A 218 -13.61 12.55 -6.23
N THR A 219 -12.56 11.73 -6.07
CA THR A 219 -11.17 12.21 -6.09
C THR A 219 -10.79 12.80 -7.44
N ASN A 220 -11.27 12.24 -8.55
CA ASN A 220 -11.08 12.81 -9.87
C ASN A 220 -11.70 14.21 -10.02
N GLU A 221 -12.98 14.37 -9.67
CA GLU A 221 -13.69 15.65 -9.83
C GLU A 221 -13.24 16.70 -8.81
N ARG A 222 -12.98 16.29 -7.56
CA ARG A 222 -12.76 17.22 -6.45
C ARG A 222 -11.30 17.48 -6.15
N ILE A 223 -10.37 16.63 -6.61
CA ILE A 223 -8.93 16.77 -6.30
C ILE A 223 -8.09 16.82 -7.58
N PHE A 224 -8.14 15.77 -8.40
CA PHE A 224 -7.20 15.62 -9.53
C PHE A 224 -7.45 16.62 -10.64
N LYS A 225 -8.71 16.77 -11.11
CA LYS A 225 -9.05 17.77 -12.13
C LYS A 225 -8.75 19.20 -11.70
N PRO A 226 -9.13 19.67 -10.49
CA PRO A 226 -8.77 21.01 -10.02
C PRO A 226 -7.27 21.29 -9.97
N LEU A 227 -6.45 20.28 -9.68
CA LEU A 227 -4.99 20.41 -9.65
C LEU A 227 -4.31 20.16 -11.00
N GLY A 228 -5.04 19.64 -12.00
CA GLY A 228 -4.49 19.28 -13.31
C GLY A 228 -3.74 17.95 -13.35
N MET A 229 -3.98 17.06 -12.38
CA MET A 229 -3.34 15.73 -12.29
C MET A 229 -4.00 14.73 -13.25
N THR A 230 -3.76 14.89 -14.55
CA THR A 230 -4.50 14.16 -15.62
C THR A 230 -4.09 12.69 -15.81
N SER A 231 -2.97 12.28 -15.24
CA SER A 231 -2.44 10.90 -15.27
C SER A 231 -2.60 10.21 -13.91
N THR A 232 -3.56 10.67 -13.10
CA THR A 232 -3.76 10.21 -11.72
C THR A 232 -5.16 9.64 -11.51
N HIS A 233 -5.25 8.44 -10.94
CA HIS A 233 -6.51 7.83 -10.54
C HIS A 233 -6.31 6.73 -9.48
N PHE A 234 -7.33 6.51 -8.65
CA PHE A 234 -7.38 5.30 -7.81
C PHE A 234 -7.84 4.11 -8.64
N SER A 235 -7.10 2.99 -8.62
CA SER A 235 -7.52 1.75 -9.27
C SER A 235 -8.49 0.98 -8.38
N ASP A 236 -9.71 0.80 -8.87
CA ASP A 236 -10.80 0.01 -8.29
C ASP A 236 -10.99 -1.34 -9.02
N ASN A 237 -10.27 -1.57 -10.11
CA ASN A 237 -10.29 -2.81 -10.89
C ASN A 237 -8.88 -3.32 -11.20
N SER A 238 -8.49 -4.45 -10.62
CA SER A 238 -7.16 -5.05 -10.80
C SER A 238 -6.86 -5.50 -12.25
N ASN A 239 -7.89 -5.62 -13.10
CA ASN A 239 -7.76 -5.98 -14.52
C ASN A 239 -7.68 -4.77 -15.45
N GLU A 240 -7.73 -3.54 -14.90
CA GLU A 240 -7.66 -2.33 -15.70
C GLU A 240 -6.32 -2.21 -16.43
N VAL A 241 -6.39 -1.86 -17.72
CA VAL A 241 -5.20 -1.52 -18.50
C VAL A 241 -4.83 -0.07 -18.21
N ILE A 242 -3.72 0.12 -17.51
CA ILE A 242 -3.19 1.45 -17.17
C ILE A 242 -2.10 1.80 -18.18
N ALA A 243 -2.32 2.87 -18.94
CA ALA A 243 -1.34 3.36 -19.91
C ALA A 243 -0.04 3.78 -19.19
N ASN A 244 1.11 3.44 -19.78
CA ASN A 244 2.44 3.77 -19.26
C ASN A 244 2.72 3.29 -17.83
N ARG A 245 2.01 2.26 -17.35
CA ARG A 245 2.24 1.67 -16.03
C ARG A 245 3.64 1.09 -15.93
N ALA A 246 4.39 1.47 -14.90
CA ALA A 246 5.60 0.79 -14.50
C ALA A 246 5.27 -0.63 -14.03
N GLU A 247 6.07 -1.61 -14.42
CA GLU A 247 5.96 -2.97 -13.90
C GLU A 247 6.69 -3.06 -12.55
N SER A 248 6.14 -3.87 -11.65
CA SER A 248 6.62 -4.06 -10.28
C SER A 248 7.62 -5.22 -10.21
N TYR A 249 8.77 -4.99 -9.58
CA TYR A 249 9.87 -5.95 -9.52
C TYR A 249 10.34 -6.26 -8.10
N GLN A 250 10.94 -7.43 -7.92
CA GLN A 250 11.66 -7.82 -6.71
C GLN A 250 12.94 -8.58 -7.08
N PRO A 251 13.98 -8.56 -6.23
CA PRO A 251 15.14 -9.42 -6.42
C PRO A 251 14.75 -10.89 -6.53
N VAL A 252 15.47 -11.64 -7.36
CA VAL A 252 15.38 -13.11 -7.34
C VAL A 252 16.03 -13.61 -6.04
N GLU A 253 15.37 -14.53 -5.32
CA GLU A 253 15.88 -15.08 -4.05
C GLU A 253 17.18 -15.90 -4.21
N SER A 254 17.81 -16.20 -3.07
CA SER A 254 19.14 -16.81 -2.88
C SER A 254 19.53 -17.88 -3.91
N GLY A 255 20.71 -17.70 -4.54
CA GLY A 255 21.28 -18.60 -5.55
C GLY A 255 21.39 -17.98 -6.95
N ALA A 256 20.71 -16.86 -7.20
CA ALA A 256 20.85 -16.06 -8.41
C ALA A 256 22.01 -15.04 -8.32
N PRO A 257 22.63 -14.64 -9.45
CA PRO A 257 23.54 -13.49 -9.48
C PRO A 257 22.87 -12.23 -8.92
N SER A 258 23.58 -11.50 -8.07
CA SER A 258 23.13 -10.19 -7.58
C SER A 258 22.77 -9.27 -8.74
N GLY A 259 21.65 -8.55 -8.65
CA GLY A 259 21.17 -7.63 -9.68
C GLY A 259 20.16 -8.22 -10.68
N GLN A 260 19.74 -9.48 -10.49
CA GLN A 260 18.60 -10.04 -11.24
C GLN A 260 17.27 -9.76 -10.53
N TYR A 261 16.26 -9.41 -11.33
CA TYR A 261 14.92 -9.10 -10.88
C TYR A 261 13.88 -10.01 -11.53
N GLN A 262 12.83 -10.32 -10.79
CA GLN A 262 11.61 -10.97 -11.27
C GLN A 262 10.40 -10.07 -11.00
N ARG A 263 9.29 -10.34 -11.67
CA ARG A 263 8.04 -9.58 -11.44
C ARG A 263 7.52 -9.86 -10.03
N ALA A 264 7.17 -8.79 -9.32
CA ALA A 264 6.38 -8.85 -8.11
C ALA A 264 4.93 -8.52 -8.48
N VAL A 265 4.06 -9.54 -8.51
CA VAL A 265 2.68 -9.41 -8.96
C VAL A 265 1.93 -8.36 -8.10
N ASN A 266 1.30 -7.39 -8.76
CA ASN A 266 0.43 -6.40 -8.11
C ASN A 266 -1.00 -6.51 -8.68
N GLN A 267 -1.93 -7.03 -7.87
CA GLN A 267 -3.35 -7.17 -8.21
C GLN A 267 -4.25 -6.54 -7.13
N LEU A 268 -3.76 -5.48 -6.48
CA LEU A 268 -4.44 -4.82 -5.37
C LEU A 268 -5.39 -3.70 -5.83
N THR A 269 -6.61 -3.70 -5.31
CA THR A 269 -7.47 -2.51 -5.26
C THR A 269 -7.83 -2.18 -3.81
N ALA A 270 -7.21 -1.15 -3.24
CA ALA A 270 -7.44 -0.74 -1.86
C ALA A 270 -7.58 0.79 -1.78
N LEU A 271 -8.79 1.27 -2.04
CA LEU A 271 -9.13 2.68 -2.16
C LEU A 271 -8.80 3.46 -0.88
N ALA A 272 -8.33 4.70 -1.05
CA ALA A 272 -7.77 5.61 -0.04
C ALA A 272 -6.52 5.11 0.72
N SER A 273 -6.36 3.81 0.98
CA SER A 273 -5.20 3.28 1.70
C SER A 273 -4.00 2.96 0.81
N SER A 274 -4.24 2.63 -0.47
CA SER A 274 -3.24 2.24 -1.49
C SER A 274 -3.80 2.51 -2.91
N SER A 275 -3.26 1.85 -3.94
CA SER A 275 -3.81 1.74 -5.30
C SER A 275 -4.02 3.06 -6.05
N LEU A 276 -3.38 4.14 -5.61
CA LEU A 276 -3.32 5.38 -6.35
C LEU A 276 -2.21 5.28 -7.39
N HIS A 277 -2.62 5.32 -8.65
CA HIS A 277 -1.73 5.33 -9.79
C HIS A 277 -1.53 6.77 -10.24
N THR A 278 -0.28 7.23 -10.29
CA THR A 278 0.08 8.60 -10.67
C THR A 278 1.47 8.66 -11.31
N THR A 279 1.81 9.77 -11.96
CA THR A 279 3.18 10.09 -12.36
C THR A 279 3.83 10.94 -11.28
N ILE A 280 5.17 10.95 -11.24
CA ILE A 280 5.90 11.85 -10.34
C ILE A 280 5.65 13.34 -10.67
N ASP A 281 5.32 13.66 -11.92
CA ASP A 281 5.05 15.02 -12.38
C ASP A 281 3.65 15.48 -11.92
N ASP A 282 2.63 14.62 -12.01
CA ASP A 282 1.31 14.87 -11.42
C ASP A 282 1.41 15.00 -9.89
N PHE A 283 2.18 14.13 -9.24
CA PHE A 283 2.42 14.24 -7.80
C PHE A 283 3.12 15.56 -7.42
N GLY A 284 3.95 16.13 -8.31
CA GLY A 284 4.48 17.50 -8.17
C GLY A 284 3.39 18.57 -8.06
N LEU A 285 2.25 18.41 -8.73
CA LEU A 285 1.10 19.33 -8.60
C LEU A 285 0.43 19.18 -7.24
N TRP A 286 0.34 17.96 -6.70
CA TRP A 286 -0.08 17.71 -5.33
C TRP A 286 0.87 18.35 -4.31
N MET A 287 2.18 18.21 -4.50
CA MET A 287 3.18 18.85 -3.65
C MET A 287 3.04 20.38 -3.66
N LYS A 288 2.81 20.97 -4.85
CA LYS A 288 2.59 22.41 -5.01
C LYS A 288 1.36 22.92 -4.23
N ASN A 289 0.34 22.09 -4.07
CA ASN A 289 -0.88 22.47 -3.36
C ASN A 289 -0.61 22.85 -1.89
N PHE A 290 0.38 22.25 -1.23
CA PHE A 290 0.75 22.62 0.14
C PHE A 290 1.40 24.01 0.25
N GLU A 291 1.86 24.58 -0.87
CA GLU A 291 2.40 25.95 -0.92
C GLU A 291 1.35 26.95 -1.43
N SER A 292 0.53 26.56 -2.41
CA SER A 292 -0.43 27.47 -3.06
C SER A 292 -1.81 27.49 -2.42
N ALA A 293 -2.15 26.45 -1.66
CA ALA A 293 -3.48 26.19 -1.13
C ALA A 293 -4.60 26.30 -2.20
N GLN A 294 -4.28 25.92 -3.44
CA GLN A 294 -5.21 25.98 -4.57
C GLN A 294 -6.47 25.13 -4.33
N LEU A 295 -6.30 23.97 -3.73
CA LEU A 295 -7.38 23.06 -3.36
C LEU A 295 -7.79 23.28 -1.91
N GLY A 296 -9.08 23.56 -1.69
CA GLY A 296 -9.66 23.73 -0.35
C GLY A 296 -9.29 25.03 0.38
N GLY A 297 -8.26 25.75 -0.08
CA GLY A 297 -7.78 26.96 0.58
C GLY A 297 -6.93 26.68 1.82
N GLN A 298 -6.38 27.75 2.38
CA GLN A 298 -5.38 27.68 3.46
C GLN A 298 -5.87 26.90 4.68
N ALA A 299 -7.13 27.09 5.07
CA ALA A 299 -7.72 26.41 6.22
C ALA A 299 -7.72 24.88 6.09
N ILE A 300 -8.00 24.34 4.89
CA ILE A 300 -7.97 22.88 4.68
C ILE A 300 -6.53 22.38 4.63
N VAL A 301 -5.61 23.13 4.00
CA VAL A 301 -4.18 22.76 3.96
C VAL A 301 -3.57 22.71 5.36
N GLU A 302 -3.89 23.65 6.24
CA GLU A 302 -3.45 23.64 7.64
C GLU A 302 -3.97 22.40 8.37
N ARG A 303 -5.23 22.05 8.15
CA ARG A 303 -5.85 20.86 8.74
C ARG A 303 -5.25 19.55 8.26
N MET A 304 -4.75 19.47 7.02
CA MET A 304 -4.01 18.28 6.56
C MET A 304 -2.81 17.94 7.46
N THR A 305 -2.27 18.93 8.18
CA THR A 305 -1.13 18.76 9.09
C THR A 305 -1.49 18.81 10.57
N GLU A 306 -2.79 18.86 10.90
CA GLU A 306 -3.29 18.81 12.26
C GLU A 306 -3.13 17.39 12.84
N GLN A 307 -2.29 17.25 13.87
CA GLN A 307 -2.00 15.97 14.51
C GLN A 307 -3.17 15.44 15.34
N GLY A 308 -3.35 14.13 15.33
CA GLY A 308 -4.33 13.47 16.21
C GLY A 308 -3.96 13.59 17.69
N VAL A 309 -4.97 13.61 18.55
CA VAL A 309 -4.82 13.62 20.02
C VAL A 309 -5.56 12.41 20.58
N LEU A 310 -4.87 11.61 21.40
CA LEU A 310 -5.44 10.46 22.09
C LEU A 310 -6.32 10.91 23.26
N THR A 311 -7.16 10.01 23.76
CA THR A 311 -8.07 10.30 24.89
C THR A 311 -7.34 10.64 26.19
N ASN A 312 -6.06 10.27 26.31
CA ASN A 312 -5.20 10.64 27.44
C ASN A 312 -4.54 12.04 27.29
N GLY A 313 -4.77 12.74 26.17
CA GLY A 313 -4.19 14.04 25.85
C GLY A 313 -2.84 14.01 25.11
N GLU A 314 -2.32 12.83 24.79
CA GLU A 314 -1.08 12.67 24.03
C GLU A 314 -1.30 12.98 22.54
N THR A 315 -0.44 13.82 21.96
CA THR A 315 -0.43 14.13 20.54
C THR A 315 0.38 13.10 19.77
N ILE A 316 -0.21 12.48 18.75
CA ILE A 316 0.44 11.45 17.93
C ILE A 316 1.20 12.09 16.75
N ALA A 317 2.25 11.41 16.28
CA ALA A 317 3.05 11.82 15.12
C ALA A 317 2.36 11.57 13.75
N TYR A 318 1.05 11.83 13.64
CA TYR A 318 0.25 11.56 12.44
C TYR A 318 -0.92 12.55 12.28
N ALA A 319 -1.18 12.99 11.05
CA ALA A 319 -2.15 14.01 10.68
C ALA A 319 -2.78 13.68 9.31
N ASN A 320 -4.07 13.32 9.26
CA ASN A 320 -4.88 13.22 8.03
C ASN A 320 -4.20 12.61 6.78
N GLY A 321 -3.38 11.56 6.97
CA GLY A 321 -2.67 10.86 5.88
C GLY A 321 -1.19 11.21 5.74
N LEU A 322 -0.66 12.04 6.65
CA LEU A 322 0.74 12.44 6.76
C LEU A 322 1.31 12.02 8.11
N ALA A 323 2.52 11.46 8.10
CA ALA A 323 3.36 11.41 9.28
C ALA A 323 3.92 12.83 9.56
N VAL A 324 3.96 13.21 10.83
CA VAL A 324 4.56 14.46 11.32
C VAL A 324 5.74 14.08 12.19
N GLY A 325 6.93 14.55 11.86
CA GLY A 325 8.14 14.20 12.60
C GLY A 325 9.26 15.20 12.35
N GLU A 326 10.48 14.78 12.64
CA GLU A 326 11.66 15.61 12.47
C GLU A 326 12.78 14.83 11.78
N TYR A 327 13.60 15.53 11.01
CA TYR A 327 14.83 14.99 10.46
C TYR A 327 15.97 15.97 10.64
N ARG A 328 16.94 15.59 11.49
CA ARG A 328 18.11 16.40 11.86
C ARG A 328 17.69 17.81 12.29
N ASP A 329 16.82 17.88 13.28
CA ASP A 329 16.26 19.10 13.92
C ASP A 329 15.31 19.94 13.04
N LEU A 330 14.95 19.45 11.85
CA LEU A 330 14.00 20.14 10.97
C LEU A 330 12.65 19.40 10.97
N VAL A 331 11.56 20.15 11.13
CA VAL A 331 10.19 19.61 11.04
C VAL A 331 9.96 19.02 9.66
N THR A 332 9.30 17.87 9.63
CA THR A 332 8.97 17.15 8.40
C THR A 332 7.53 16.67 8.40
N HIS A 333 6.89 16.79 7.24
CA HIS A 333 5.63 16.12 6.93
C HIS A 333 5.85 15.19 5.75
N GLY A 334 5.25 14.00 5.77
CA GLY A 334 5.47 13.07 4.68
C GLY A 334 4.70 11.77 4.81
N HIS A 335 4.94 10.86 3.88
CA HIS A 335 4.45 9.50 4.00
C HIS A 335 5.30 8.56 3.14
N GLY A 336 5.52 7.34 3.63
CA GLY A 336 6.11 6.25 2.85
C GLY A 336 5.03 5.41 2.17
N GLY A 337 5.37 4.76 1.07
CA GLY A 337 4.53 3.77 0.41
C GLY A 337 5.32 2.51 0.11
N SER A 338 4.68 1.36 0.34
CA SER A 338 5.24 0.05 0.01
C SER A 338 4.09 -0.89 -0.37
N TRP A 339 4.15 -1.45 -1.57
CA TRP A 339 3.26 -2.52 -2.00
C TRP A 339 3.90 -3.30 -3.14
N ALA A 340 3.88 -4.64 -3.09
CA ALA A 340 4.58 -5.50 -4.03
C ALA A 340 6.05 -5.02 -4.21
N GLY A 341 6.47 -4.76 -5.45
CA GLY A 341 7.76 -4.17 -5.78
C GLY A 341 7.83 -2.65 -5.65
N PHE A 342 6.71 -1.93 -5.54
CA PHE A 342 6.75 -0.48 -5.43
C PHE A 342 7.25 -0.01 -4.05
N ARG A 343 8.15 0.96 -4.07
CA ARG A 343 8.65 1.67 -2.88
C ARG A 343 8.62 3.16 -3.17
N THR A 344 7.88 3.92 -2.39
CA THR A 344 7.74 5.37 -2.58
C THR A 344 7.98 6.13 -1.28
N ASN A 345 8.44 7.36 -1.39
CA ASN A 345 8.52 8.26 -0.25
C ASN A 345 8.27 9.70 -0.67
N TYR A 346 7.49 10.42 0.13
CA TYR A 346 7.31 11.87 0.04
C TYR A 346 7.71 12.49 1.38
N LEU A 347 8.52 13.54 1.32
CA LEU A 347 9.00 14.28 2.47
C LEU A 347 9.03 15.78 2.18
N ARG A 348 8.41 16.58 3.05
CA ARG A 348 8.38 18.05 3.00
C ARG A 348 8.95 18.64 4.27
N PHE A 349 9.72 19.71 4.11
CA PHE A 349 10.24 20.58 5.17
C PHE A 349 9.47 21.91 5.09
N PRO A 350 8.32 22.04 5.79
CA PRO A 350 7.40 23.17 5.65
C PRO A 350 8.08 24.53 5.86
N ASP A 351 8.90 24.66 6.91
CA ASP A 351 9.58 25.91 7.28
C ASP A 351 10.66 26.35 6.28
N HIS A 352 10.97 25.49 5.32
CA HIS A 352 11.99 25.72 4.30
C HIS A 352 11.44 25.59 2.88
N GLY A 353 10.13 25.43 2.69
CA GLY A 353 9.53 25.33 1.36
C GLY A 353 10.12 24.22 0.47
N ILE A 354 10.75 23.19 1.06
CA ILE A 354 11.35 22.07 0.33
C ILE A 354 10.39 20.89 0.36
N SER A 355 10.09 20.32 -0.80
CA SER A 355 9.33 19.08 -0.92
C SER A 355 10.04 18.12 -1.87
N ILE A 356 10.15 16.85 -1.50
CA ILE A 356 10.87 15.82 -2.25
C ILE A 356 9.99 14.59 -2.36
N ALA A 357 9.89 14.01 -3.56
CA ALA A 357 9.29 12.70 -3.75
C ALA A 357 10.22 11.79 -4.56
N VAL A 358 10.27 10.51 -4.17
CA VAL A 358 11.01 9.44 -4.87
C VAL A 358 10.10 8.24 -5.03
N PHE A 359 9.90 7.79 -6.27
CA PHE A 359 9.13 6.58 -6.61
C PHE A 359 10.05 5.54 -7.23
N CYS A 360 10.02 4.31 -6.71
CA CYS A 360 10.75 3.15 -7.22
C CYS A 360 9.78 2.03 -7.60
N ASN A 361 10.11 1.25 -8.63
CA ASN A 361 9.37 0.05 -9.04
C ASN A 361 10.06 -1.28 -8.66
N PHE A 362 10.90 -1.28 -7.62
CA PHE A 362 11.58 -2.49 -7.13
C PHE A 362 11.71 -2.58 -5.60
N ALA A 363 11.54 -3.80 -5.07
CA ALA A 363 11.26 -4.07 -3.66
C ALA A 363 12.38 -3.71 -2.66
N ASP A 364 13.63 -3.72 -3.12
CA ASP A 364 14.85 -3.40 -2.36
C ASP A 364 15.32 -1.95 -2.54
N CYS A 365 14.53 -1.09 -3.20
CA CYS A 365 14.75 0.35 -3.16
C CYS A 365 14.47 0.91 -1.75
N ASP A 366 15.38 1.78 -1.26
CA ASP A 366 15.16 2.59 -0.05
C ASP A 366 14.89 4.07 -0.42
N PRO A 367 13.63 4.42 -0.77
CA PRO A 367 13.27 5.79 -1.14
C PRO A 367 13.35 6.74 0.06
N ALA A 368 13.15 6.25 1.29
CA ALA A 368 13.23 7.06 2.49
C ALA A 368 14.64 7.60 2.73
N ARG A 369 15.67 6.75 2.56
CA ARG A 369 17.07 7.19 2.60
C ARG A 369 17.40 8.12 1.43
N ARG A 370 16.86 7.86 0.23
CA ARG A 370 17.07 8.73 -0.94
C ARG A 370 16.51 10.13 -0.71
N VAL A 371 15.26 10.28 -0.26
CA VAL A 371 14.69 11.62 0.03
C VAL A 371 15.48 12.35 1.13
N ARG A 372 15.95 11.63 2.16
CA ARG A 372 16.81 12.20 3.22
C ARG A 372 18.13 12.72 2.65
N LYS A 373 18.86 11.91 1.89
CA LYS A 373 20.11 12.34 1.23
C LYS A 373 19.89 13.50 0.27
N VAL A 374 18.78 13.49 -0.47
CA VAL A 374 18.43 14.60 -1.36
C VAL A 374 18.20 15.86 -0.53
N SER A 375 17.49 15.77 0.60
CA SER A 375 17.27 16.92 1.48
C SER A 375 18.57 17.51 2.04
N GLU A 376 19.59 16.68 2.31
CA GLU A 376 20.90 17.13 2.77
C GLU A 376 21.63 17.99 1.73
N VAL A 377 21.40 17.78 0.43
CA VAL A 377 21.94 18.64 -0.64
C VAL A 377 21.39 20.07 -0.55
N PHE A 378 20.13 20.23 -0.14
CA PHE A 378 19.46 21.54 -0.08
C PHE A 378 19.52 22.21 1.30
N LEU A 379 19.52 21.41 2.37
CA LEU A 379 19.31 21.85 3.75
C LEU A 379 20.44 21.43 4.70
N GLY A 380 21.49 20.76 4.22
CA GLY A 380 22.53 20.17 5.08
C GLY A 380 23.27 21.18 5.96
N ASN A 381 23.29 22.46 5.59
CA ASN A 381 23.84 23.56 6.40
C ASN A 381 22.91 24.04 7.53
N LEU A 382 21.63 23.66 7.49
CA LEU A 382 20.63 23.96 8.51
C LEU A 382 20.36 22.77 9.45
N MET A 383 20.73 21.57 9.02
CA MET A 383 20.49 20.33 9.74
C MET A 383 21.44 20.15 10.92
N GLY A 384 20.90 19.62 12.02
CA GLY A 384 21.65 19.11 13.16
C GLY A 384 22.59 17.95 12.81
N PRO A 385 23.34 17.39 13.78
CA PRO A 385 24.17 16.22 13.54
C PRO A 385 23.32 15.04 13.03
N PRO A 386 23.91 14.12 12.23
CA PRO A 386 23.19 12.91 11.86
C PRO A 386 22.81 12.14 13.13
N PRO A 387 21.64 11.48 13.15
CA PRO A 387 21.28 10.63 14.27
C PRO A 387 22.36 9.55 14.48
N PRO A 388 22.67 9.19 15.73
CA PRO A 388 23.61 8.12 16.01
C PRO A 388 23.13 6.83 15.33
N GLU A 389 24.09 6.03 14.85
CA GLU A 389 23.79 4.69 14.33
C GLU A 389 23.07 3.90 15.42
N GLN A 390 21.92 3.32 15.08
CA GLN A 390 21.11 2.56 16.02
C GLN A 390 21.91 1.32 16.43
N GLU A 391 22.30 1.23 17.71
CA GLU A 391 23.01 0.07 18.23
C GLU A 391 22.13 -1.17 18.05
N ALA A 392 22.75 -2.29 17.65
CA ALA A 392 22.05 -3.55 17.54
C ALA A 392 21.39 -3.88 18.88
N GLU A 393 20.10 -4.21 18.87
CA GLU A 393 19.44 -4.67 20.09
C GLU A 393 20.17 -5.91 20.62
N PRO A 394 20.38 -6.02 21.94
CA PRO A 394 21.00 -7.19 22.52
C PRO A 394 20.21 -8.44 22.14
N GLU A 395 20.93 -9.50 21.78
CA GLU A 395 20.35 -10.80 21.44
C GLU A 395 19.44 -11.27 22.58
N LYS A 396 18.15 -11.47 22.31
CA LYS A 396 17.19 -11.94 23.31
C LYS A 396 17.55 -13.35 23.72
N ILE A 397 17.69 -13.60 25.03
CA ILE A 397 17.88 -14.96 25.55
C ILE A 397 16.51 -15.64 25.59
N HIS A 398 16.32 -16.61 24.70
CA HIS A 398 15.09 -17.42 24.65
C HIS A 398 15.19 -18.62 25.62
N PRO A 399 14.15 -18.90 26.43
CA PRO A 399 14.11 -20.11 27.21
C PRO A 399 14.09 -21.34 26.29
N ILE A 400 14.83 -22.39 26.65
CA ILE A 400 14.82 -23.65 25.91
C ILE A 400 13.76 -24.55 26.52
N LEU A 401 12.62 -24.70 25.85
CA LEU A 401 11.63 -25.72 26.19
C LEU A 401 12.12 -27.10 25.70
N SER A 402 11.88 -28.14 26.49
CA SER A 402 12.10 -29.52 26.08
C SER A 402 11.11 -29.96 25.00
N GLU A 403 11.46 -30.98 24.23
CA GLU A 403 10.58 -31.55 23.19
C GLU A 403 9.24 -32.03 23.75
N ALA A 404 9.24 -32.54 25.00
CA ALA A 404 8.02 -32.95 25.70
C ALA A 404 7.10 -31.76 26.02
N GLU A 405 7.68 -30.61 26.40
CA GLU A 405 6.94 -29.36 26.64
C GLU A 405 6.39 -28.80 25.33
N LEU A 406 7.18 -28.81 24.26
CA LEU A 406 6.73 -28.35 22.93
C LEU A 406 5.57 -29.21 22.37
N THR A 407 5.58 -30.51 22.63
CA THR A 407 4.53 -31.44 22.17
C THR A 407 3.16 -31.10 22.76
N ALA A 408 3.09 -30.40 23.90
CA ALA A 408 1.83 -29.98 24.50
C ALA A 408 1.03 -29.01 23.61
N PHE A 409 1.68 -28.30 22.69
CA PHE A 409 1.08 -27.34 21.76
C PHE A 409 0.60 -27.97 20.46
N ASN A 410 0.86 -29.27 20.22
CA ASN A 410 0.47 -29.94 18.98
C ASN A 410 -1.05 -29.92 18.78
N GLY A 411 -1.51 -29.60 17.57
CA GLY A 411 -2.92 -29.65 17.21
C GLY A 411 -3.27 -28.81 16.00
N SER A 412 -4.53 -28.90 15.58
CA SER A 412 -5.12 -28.00 14.60
C SER A 412 -5.83 -26.88 15.33
N TYR A 413 -5.61 -25.64 14.92
CA TYR A 413 -6.19 -24.44 15.52
C TYR A 413 -6.94 -23.67 14.44
N ARG A 414 -8.24 -23.43 14.64
CA ARG A 414 -9.12 -22.80 13.65
C ARG A 414 -9.66 -21.47 14.15
N SER A 415 -9.53 -20.43 13.34
CA SER A 415 -10.25 -19.17 13.52
C SER A 415 -11.53 -19.21 12.69
N ALA A 416 -12.68 -19.07 13.36
CA ALA A 416 -13.97 -18.95 12.67
C ALA A 416 -14.09 -17.60 11.93
N GLU A 417 -13.59 -16.52 12.54
CA GLU A 417 -13.53 -15.16 11.97
C GLU A 417 -12.83 -15.17 10.60
N LEU A 418 -11.71 -15.91 10.48
CA LEU A 418 -10.94 -15.98 9.23
C LEU A 418 -11.30 -17.15 8.32
N ASP A 419 -12.10 -18.10 8.80
CA ASP A 419 -12.26 -19.44 8.21
C ASP A 419 -10.92 -20.09 7.82
N SER A 420 -9.91 -19.96 8.71
CA SER A 420 -8.55 -20.44 8.47
C SER A 420 -8.09 -21.36 9.59
N THR A 421 -7.24 -22.34 9.23
CA THR A 421 -6.73 -23.36 10.15
C THR A 421 -5.22 -23.48 10.03
N TYR A 422 -4.54 -23.44 11.16
CA TYR A 422 -3.12 -23.75 11.29
C TYR A 422 -2.93 -25.09 11.98
N ARG A 423 -2.01 -25.91 11.46
CA ARG A 423 -1.53 -27.10 12.16
C ARG A 423 -0.23 -26.75 12.87
N VAL A 424 -0.22 -26.91 14.18
CA VAL A 424 0.97 -26.72 15.02
C VAL A 424 1.57 -28.08 15.36
N PHE A 425 2.86 -28.26 15.11
CA PHE A 425 3.59 -29.49 15.42
C PHE A 425 5.08 -29.23 15.66
N VAL A 426 5.75 -30.19 16.31
CA VAL A 426 7.21 -30.14 16.52
C VAL A 426 7.94 -30.76 15.31
N ARG A 427 8.95 -30.06 14.80
CA ARG A 427 9.89 -30.55 13.78
C ARG A 427 11.29 -30.04 14.09
N ASP A 428 12.28 -30.92 14.07
CA ASP A 428 13.69 -30.59 14.34
C ASP A 428 13.91 -29.80 15.65
N GLY A 429 13.13 -30.13 16.69
CA GLY A 429 13.20 -29.47 18.00
C GLY A 429 12.57 -28.07 18.06
N GLN A 430 11.89 -27.63 17.00
CA GLN A 430 11.19 -26.35 16.93
C GLN A 430 9.68 -26.55 16.77
N LEU A 431 8.90 -25.60 17.29
CA LEU A 431 7.47 -25.58 17.09
C LEU A 431 7.17 -24.89 15.76
N ILE A 432 6.42 -25.54 14.88
CA ILE A 432 6.09 -25.05 13.54
C ILE A 432 4.58 -24.84 13.46
N ALA A 433 4.15 -23.68 12.97
CA ALA A 433 2.77 -23.42 12.58
C ALA A 433 2.66 -23.47 11.04
N GLU A 434 1.97 -24.49 10.53
CA GLU A 434 1.77 -24.73 9.11
C GLU A 434 0.35 -24.32 8.68
N HIS A 435 0.27 -23.57 7.59
CA HIS A 435 -0.97 -23.25 6.90
C HIS A 435 -0.88 -23.78 5.48
N TRP A 436 -1.97 -24.30 4.93
CA TRP A 436 -1.96 -24.98 3.63
C TRP A 436 -1.60 -24.07 2.43
N ARG A 437 -1.70 -22.75 2.58
CA ARG A 437 -1.26 -21.74 1.60
C ARG A 437 0.05 -21.05 1.95
N ASN A 438 0.28 -20.74 3.22
CA ASN A 438 1.40 -19.88 3.59
C ASN A 438 2.67 -20.69 3.79
N ALA A 439 3.82 -20.02 3.72
CA ALA A 439 5.05 -20.57 4.26
C ALA A 439 4.86 -20.94 5.75
N PRO A 440 5.46 -22.05 6.21
CA PRO A 440 5.40 -22.42 7.61
C PRO A 440 6.10 -21.35 8.47
N ALA A 441 5.51 -21.03 9.62
CA ALA A 441 6.13 -20.15 10.61
C ALA A 441 6.85 -20.98 11.68
N VAL A 442 8.11 -20.64 11.95
CA VAL A 442 8.87 -21.19 13.07
C VAL A 442 8.57 -20.36 14.32
N LEU A 443 8.14 -21.03 15.39
CA LEU A 443 7.79 -20.41 16.66
C LEU A 443 8.88 -20.68 17.69
N THR A 444 9.57 -19.62 18.09
CA THR A 444 10.64 -19.65 19.08
C THR A 444 10.08 -19.28 20.46
N PRO A 445 10.24 -20.11 21.50
CA PRO A 445 9.72 -19.80 22.83
C PRO A 445 10.36 -18.54 23.42
N VAL A 446 9.53 -17.72 24.06
CA VAL A 446 9.91 -16.51 24.81
C VAL A 446 9.52 -16.65 26.29
N ALA A 447 8.40 -17.32 26.57
CA ALA A 447 7.98 -17.76 27.88
C ALA A 447 7.17 -19.08 27.76
N GLU A 448 6.67 -19.62 28.87
CA GLU A 448 5.98 -20.94 28.91
C GLU A 448 4.92 -21.11 27.82
N ASP A 449 4.04 -20.11 27.63
CA ASP A 449 2.96 -20.13 26.64
C ASP A 449 3.08 -18.97 25.64
N LEU A 450 4.27 -18.37 25.48
CA LEU A 450 4.52 -17.23 24.60
C LEU A 450 5.66 -17.51 23.65
N PHE A 451 5.43 -17.29 22.36
CA PHE A 451 6.36 -17.55 21.28
C PHE A 451 6.48 -16.35 20.34
N GLU A 452 7.68 -16.17 19.78
CA GLU A 452 7.98 -15.23 18.70
C GLU A 452 8.05 -16.03 17.38
N GLY A 453 7.34 -15.56 16.36
CA GLY A 453 7.34 -16.19 15.03
C GLY A 453 8.26 -15.49 14.05
N ASP A 454 8.82 -16.25 13.11
CA ASP A 454 9.73 -15.74 12.07
C ASP A 454 9.00 -15.12 10.85
N GLN A 455 7.67 -15.20 10.81
CA GLN A 455 6.85 -14.64 9.74
C GLN A 455 6.12 -13.36 10.20
N ASN A 456 6.11 -12.34 9.34
CA ASN A 456 5.53 -11.03 9.65
C ASN A 456 4.03 -11.04 10.02
N TRP A 457 3.27 -12.02 9.53
CA TRP A 457 1.85 -12.18 9.87
C TRP A 457 1.62 -13.00 11.14
N PHE A 458 2.67 -13.60 11.69
CA PHE A 458 2.64 -14.47 12.86
C PHE A 458 3.68 -14.07 13.93
N PRO A 459 3.86 -12.78 14.26
CA PRO A 459 5.05 -12.32 14.98
C PRO A 459 5.05 -12.67 16.47
N GLU A 460 3.89 -12.63 17.14
CA GLU A 460 3.72 -13.09 18.52
C GLU A 460 2.57 -14.10 18.59
N VAL A 461 2.80 -15.18 19.31
CA VAL A 461 1.85 -16.27 19.51
C VAL A 461 1.74 -16.59 20.97
N ARG A 462 0.52 -16.50 21.51
CA ARG A 462 0.22 -16.89 22.89
C ARG A 462 -0.72 -18.08 22.91
N PHE A 463 -0.35 -19.11 23.63
CA PHE A 463 -1.24 -20.24 23.88
C PHE A 463 -2.08 -19.98 25.12
N ARG A 464 -3.36 -20.38 25.07
CA ARG A 464 -4.28 -20.32 26.21
C ARG A 464 -4.53 -21.73 26.71
N ARG A 465 -4.53 -21.90 28.03
CA ARG A 465 -4.85 -23.17 28.71
C ARG A 465 -6.18 -23.09 29.46
N ASP A 466 -6.82 -24.23 29.65
CA ASP A 466 -7.92 -24.39 30.61
C ASP A 466 -7.39 -24.53 32.06
N ASP A 467 -8.30 -24.61 33.03
CA ASP A 467 -7.97 -24.80 34.45
C ASP A 467 -7.25 -26.13 34.75
N ASN A 468 -7.28 -27.09 33.81
CA ASN A 468 -6.59 -28.36 33.91
C ASN A 468 -5.20 -28.34 33.23
N GLY A 469 -4.78 -27.20 32.69
CA GLY A 469 -3.50 -27.02 32.01
C GLY A 469 -3.48 -27.49 30.55
N HIS A 470 -4.62 -27.85 29.95
CA HIS A 470 -4.67 -28.23 28.53
C HIS A 470 -4.69 -27.01 27.63
N VAL A 471 -3.86 -27.00 26.59
CA VAL A 471 -3.91 -25.97 25.55
C VAL A 471 -5.25 -26.05 24.81
N THR A 472 -5.97 -24.93 24.78
CA THR A 472 -7.32 -24.78 24.21
C THR A 472 -7.36 -23.83 23.03
N ALA A 473 -6.45 -22.87 22.94
CA ALA A 473 -6.40 -21.92 21.84
C ALA A 473 -4.98 -21.38 21.61
N LEU A 474 -4.81 -20.80 20.42
CA LEU A 474 -3.67 -20.00 19.99
C LEU A 474 -4.19 -18.59 19.68
N LEU A 475 -3.51 -17.57 20.19
CA LEU A 475 -3.81 -16.17 19.96
C LEU A 475 -2.63 -15.56 19.22
N VAL A 476 -2.91 -14.88 18.11
CA VAL A 476 -1.90 -14.13 17.36
C VAL A 476 -2.00 -12.65 17.72
N ALA A 477 -0.85 -12.06 18.03
CA ALA A 477 -0.71 -10.64 18.27
C ALA A 477 0.45 -10.05 17.46
N GLY A 478 0.35 -8.77 17.14
CA GLY A 478 1.36 -7.97 16.47
C GLY A 478 0.98 -6.49 16.51
N SER A 479 1.74 -5.66 15.80
CA SER A 479 1.52 -4.20 15.82
C SER A 479 0.18 -3.76 15.23
N ARG A 480 -0.49 -4.60 14.43
CA ARG A 480 -1.72 -4.24 13.70
C ARG A 480 -2.92 -5.17 13.92
N VAL A 481 -2.71 -6.29 14.58
CA VAL A 481 -3.74 -7.27 14.97
C VAL A 481 -3.44 -7.72 16.38
N ARG A 482 -4.43 -7.68 17.26
CA ARG A 482 -4.34 -8.15 18.64
C ARG A 482 -5.46 -9.14 18.93
N ASP A 483 -5.09 -10.15 19.72
CA ASP A 483 -5.98 -11.17 20.26
C ASP A 483 -6.84 -11.86 19.18
N LEU A 484 -6.25 -12.15 18.01
CA LEU A 484 -6.95 -12.95 17.01
C LEU A 484 -6.88 -14.42 17.40
N VAL A 485 -8.03 -15.02 17.68
CA VAL A 485 -8.13 -16.33 18.30
C VAL A 485 -8.29 -17.43 17.24
N PHE A 486 -7.51 -18.49 17.42
CA PHE A 486 -7.71 -19.78 16.77
C PHE A 486 -7.95 -20.83 17.85
N GLU A 487 -9.17 -21.36 17.89
CA GLU A 487 -9.57 -22.38 18.86
C GLU A 487 -9.00 -23.74 18.46
N ARG A 488 -8.48 -24.49 19.43
CA ARG A 488 -7.95 -25.83 19.18
C ARG A 488 -9.11 -26.75 18.81
N MET A 489 -8.98 -27.38 17.65
CA MET A 489 -9.93 -28.38 17.19
C MET A 489 -9.78 -29.66 18.01
N ALA A 490 -10.90 -30.36 18.25
CA ALA A 490 -10.83 -31.72 18.74
C ALA A 490 -9.94 -32.56 17.81
N ALA A 491 -9.12 -33.44 18.37
CA ALA A 491 -8.32 -34.35 17.55
C ALA A 491 -9.25 -35.09 16.59
N ASP A 492 -8.98 -34.99 15.29
CA ASP A 492 -9.69 -35.77 14.27
C ASP A 492 -9.64 -37.25 14.70
N GLN A 493 -10.81 -37.85 14.94
CA GLN A 493 -10.92 -39.30 15.16
C GLN A 493 -10.78 -40.06 13.84
#